data_AF-A0A9W3TGM3-F1
#
_entry.id   AF-A0A9W3TGM3-F1
#
_cell.length_a   1.000
_cell.length_b   1.000
_cell.length_c   1.000
_cell.angle_alpha   90.00
_cell.angle_beta   90.00
_cell.angle_gamma   90.00
#
_symmetry.space_group_name_H-M   'P 1'
#
loop_
_entity.id
_entity.type
_entity.pdbx_description
1 polymer ?
#
loop_
_entity_poly.entity_id
_entity_poly.type
_entity_poly.pdbx_seq_one_letter_code
_entity_poly.pdbx_strand_id
1 'polypeptide(L)'
;MNHYGKLFINNSNSQSSISLETYNPDKEKYFEIIKRARGKGLRQVIINSELMLEILYQVLENNGVILKVNLSDSTDDEIKDNINSILPKIRQDKELYVKLREELEWAVDSGSIDIFNIEVYVFKTRYQIFSNGIINSSKMDEMFEKVILPVLRKYFNAR
;
A
#
# COMPACT_ATOMS: atom_id res chain seq x y z
N MET A 1 -20.18 -8.23 -1.25
CA MET A 1 -19.93 -7.13 -2.21
C MET A 1 -18.50 -6.66 -1.98
N ASN A 2 -17.65 -6.77 -3.01
CA ASN A 2 -16.28 -6.30 -2.90
C ASN A 2 -16.29 -4.77 -2.91
N HIS A 3 -15.68 -4.15 -1.91
CA HIS A 3 -15.54 -2.71 -1.83
C HIS A 3 -14.07 -2.38 -2.00
N TYR A 4 -13.79 -1.56 -3.00
CA TYR A 4 -12.45 -1.08 -3.29
C TYR A 4 -12.38 0.40 -3.00
N GLY A 5 -11.26 0.85 -2.44
CA GLY A 5 -10.93 2.25 -2.28
C GLY A 5 -9.74 2.60 -3.16
N LYS A 6 -9.79 3.74 -3.87
CA LYS A 6 -8.68 4.25 -4.67
C LYS A 6 -8.19 5.56 -4.08
N LEU A 7 -6.88 5.65 -3.90
CA LEU A 7 -6.20 6.82 -3.35
C LEU A 7 -5.98 7.91 -4.40
N PHE A 8 -6.27 9.14 -4.00
CA PHE A 8 -6.07 10.34 -4.77
C PHE A 8 -5.41 11.44 -3.95
N ILE A 9 -4.71 12.33 -4.62
CA ILE A 9 -4.09 13.51 -4.03
C ILE A 9 -4.53 14.77 -4.77
N ASN A 10 -4.80 15.81 -4.01
CA ASN A 10 -5.10 17.14 -4.51
C ASN A 10 -4.00 18.12 -4.07
N ASN A 11 -3.36 18.76 -5.05
CA ASN A 11 -2.33 19.77 -4.84
C ASN A 11 -2.82 21.18 -5.19
N SER A 12 -4.14 21.41 -5.22
CA SER A 12 -4.72 22.69 -5.65
C SER A 12 -4.45 23.85 -4.68
N ASN A 13 -4.00 23.57 -3.45
CA ASN A 13 -3.69 24.58 -2.42
C ASN A 13 -2.30 24.33 -1.81
N SER A 14 -1.80 25.26 -1.00
CA SER A 14 -0.55 25.18 -0.21
C SER A 14 -0.48 24.00 0.76
N GLN A 15 -1.51 23.15 0.81
CA GLN A 15 -1.54 21.91 1.58
C GLN A 15 -2.10 20.78 0.70
N SER A 16 -1.29 19.74 0.49
CA SER A 16 -1.70 18.54 -0.22
C SER A 16 -2.75 17.79 0.60
N SER A 17 -3.92 17.53 0.02
CA SER A 17 -4.95 16.68 0.66
C SER A 17 -5.01 15.34 -0.05
N ILE A 18 -5.11 14.26 0.74
CA ILE A 18 -5.16 12.89 0.25
C ILE A 18 -6.55 12.33 0.60
N SER A 19 -7.20 11.68 -0.36
CA SER A 19 -8.53 11.12 -0.19
C SER A 19 -8.60 9.67 -0.68
N LEU A 20 -9.53 8.93 -0.09
CA LEU A 20 -9.92 7.60 -0.52
C LEU A 20 -11.31 7.67 -1.16
N GLU A 21 -11.41 7.36 -2.45
CA GLU A 21 -12.68 7.28 -3.15
C GLU A 21 -13.07 5.81 -3.29
N THR A 22 -14.21 5.44 -2.71
CA THR A 22 -14.70 4.06 -2.71
C THR A 22 -15.56 3.77 -3.94
N TYR A 23 -15.52 2.52 -4.40
CA TYR A 23 -16.34 2.06 -5.51
C TYR A 23 -16.61 0.56 -5.43
N ASN A 24 -17.65 0.13 -6.12
CA ASN A 24 -17.98 -1.27 -6.29
C ASN A 24 -17.68 -1.69 -7.75
N PRO A 25 -16.69 -2.57 -8.00
CA PRO A 25 -16.33 -2.99 -9.35
C PRO A 25 -17.43 -3.78 -10.07
N ASP A 26 -18.40 -4.34 -9.33
CA ASP A 26 -19.56 -5.02 -9.91
C ASP A 26 -20.57 -4.01 -10.49
N LYS A 27 -20.47 -2.73 -10.12
CA LYS A 27 -21.41 -1.65 -10.50
C LYS A 27 -20.77 -0.51 -11.29
N GLU A 28 -19.50 -0.20 -11.01
CA GLU A 28 -18.77 0.92 -11.59
C GLU A 28 -17.45 0.43 -12.20
N LYS A 29 -17.09 0.92 -13.38
CA LYS A 29 -15.79 0.59 -13.98
C LYS A 29 -14.69 1.45 -13.36
N TYR A 30 -13.53 0.86 -13.12
CA TYR A 30 -12.37 1.59 -12.57
C TYR A 30 -12.04 2.89 -13.33
N PHE A 31 -12.12 2.86 -14.67
CA PHE A 31 -11.88 4.02 -15.51
C PHE A 31 -12.84 5.19 -15.24
N GLU A 32 -14.09 4.92 -14.83
CA GLU A 32 -15.08 5.94 -14.52
C GLU A 32 -14.71 6.70 -13.24
N ILE A 33 -14.19 5.97 -12.23
CA ILE A 33 -13.66 6.56 -10.99
C ILE A 33 -12.48 7.49 -11.31
N ILE A 34 -11.55 7.03 -12.15
CA ILE A 34 -10.40 7.83 -12.57
C ILE A 34 -10.84 9.08 -13.33
N LYS A 35 -11.80 8.95 -14.25
CA LYS A 35 -12.34 10.08 -15.02
C LYS A 35 -13.02 11.11 -14.11
N ARG A 36 -13.84 10.65 -13.16
CA ARG A 36 -14.52 11.49 -12.17
C ARG A 36 -13.52 12.24 -11.28
N ALA A 37 -12.50 11.55 -10.78
CA ALA A 37 -11.46 12.15 -9.95
C ALA A 37 -10.63 13.18 -10.73
N ARG A 38 -10.25 12.88 -11.98
CA ARG A 38 -9.56 13.84 -12.86
C ARG A 38 -10.40 15.09 -13.11
N GLY A 39 -11.71 14.94 -13.30
CA GLY A 39 -12.64 16.07 -13.42
C GLY A 39 -12.70 16.98 -12.19
N LYS A 40 -12.37 16.45 -11.00
CA LYS A 40 -12.22 17.21 -9.74
C LYS A 40 -10.80 17.78 -9.53
N GLY A 41 -9.90 17.65 -10.51
CA GLY A 41 -8.49 18.07 -10.38
C GLY A 41 -7.62 17.14 -9.53
N LEU A 42 -8.12 15.94 -9.17
CA LEU A 42 -7.40 14.98 -8.37
C LEU A 42 -6.40 14.19 -9.22
N ARG A 43 -5.23 13.90 -8.65
CA ARG A 43 -4.22 13.00 -9.24
C ARG A 43 -4.23 11.66 -8.52
N GLN A 44 -3.98 10.59 -9.26
CA GLN A 44 -3.89 9.26 -8.67
C GLN A 44 -2.63 9.16 -7.81
N VAL A 45 -2.74 8.49 -6.66
CA VAL A 45 -1.57 8.10 -5.86
C VAL A 45 -1.07 6.74 -6.33
N ILE A 46 0.23 6.66 -6.57
CA ILE A 46 0.96 5.40 -6.75
C ILE A 46 1.69 5.13 -5.44
N ILE A 47 1.51 3.94 -4.90
CA ILE A 47 2.27 3.42 -3.76
C ILE A 47 3.47 2.68 -4.35
N ASN A 48 4.58 3.39 -4.48
CA ASN A 48 5.85 2.81 -4.90
C ASN A 48 6.38 1.81 -3.85
N SER A 49 7.45 1.10 -4.17
CA SER A 49 8.05 0.10 -3.26
C SER A 49 8.49 0.71 -1.92
N GLU A 50 9.03 1.94 -1.91
CA GLU A 50 9.37 2.67 -0.68
C GLU A 50 8.15 2.84 0.23
N LEU A 51 7.04 3.35 -0.32
CA LEU A 51 5.78 3.51 0.40
C LEU A 51 5.20 2.17 0.85
N MET A 52 5.31 1.11 0.04
CA MET A 52 4.88 -0.24 0.42
C MET A 52 5.62 -0.74 1.65
N LEU A 53 6.94 -0.56 1.71
CA LEU A 53 7.73 -0.91 2.88
C LEU A 53 7.30 -0.09 4.10
N GLU A 54 7.18 1.23 3.97
CA GLU A 54 6.75 2.07 5.10
C GLU A 54 5.34 1.69 5.60
N ILE A 55 4.43 1.27 4.71
CA ILE A 55 3.12 0.70 5.08
C ILE A 55 3.28 -0.62 5.84
N LEU A 56 4.12 -1.55 5.36
CA LEU A 56 4.40 -2.80 6.06
C LEU A 56 4.96 -2.56 7.47
N TYR A 57 5.88 -1.60 7.61
CA TYR A 57 6.42 -1.19 8.90
C TYR A 57 5.31 -0.67 9.83
N GLN A 58 4.46 0.24 9.35
CA GLN A 58 3.34 0.76 10.14
C GLN A 58 2.33 -0.33 10.53
N VAL A 59 2.12 -1.34 9.68
CA VAL A 59 1.30 -2.51 10.03
C VAL A 59 1.88 -3.25 11.24
N LEU A 60 3.20 -3.47 11.26
CA LEU A 60 3.87 -4.15 12.38
C LEU A 60 3.84 -3.33 13.66
N GLU A 61 4.00 -2.01 13.57
CA GLU A 61 3.85 -1.08 14.70
C GLU A 61 2.45 -1.16 15.32
N ASN A 62 1.42 -1.37 14.49
CA ASN A 62 0.05 -1.58 14.92
C ASN A 62 -0.27 -3.04 15.34
N ASN A 63 0.76 -3.84 15.64
CA ASN A 63 0.64 -5.28 15.99
C ASN A 63 -0.09 -6.11 14.93
N GLY A 64 0.01 -5.67 13.68
CA GLY A 64 -0.45 -6.42 12.52
C GLY A 64 0.52 -7.49 12.08
N VAL A 65 0.10 -8.24 11.08
CA VAL A 65 0.81 -9.38 10.51
C VAL A 65 0.88 -9.22 9.00
N ILE A 66 2.08 -9.41 8.45
CA ILE A 66 2.27 -9.52 7.00
C ILE A 66 1.89 -10.95 6.59
N LEU A 67 0.95 -11.06 5.66
CA LEU A 67 0.47 -12.35 5.14
C LEU A 67 1.15 -12.70 3.83
N LYS A 68 1.32 -11.70 2.96
CA LYS A 68 1.89 -11.88 1.62
C LYS A 68 2.52 -10.58 1.12
N VAL A 69 3.62 -10.72 0.39
CA VAL A 69 4.24 -9.65 -0.41
C VAL A 69 4.38 -10.21 -1.81
N ASN A 70 3.63 -9.66 -2.77
CA ASN A 70 3.69 -10.07 -4.17
C ASN A 70 4.54 -9.07 -4.94
N LEU A 71 5.64 -9.56 -5.50
CA LEU A 71 6.54 -8.79 -6.33
C LEU A 71 6.15 -8.85 -7.81
N SER A 72 6.77 -8.00 -8.63
CA SER A 72 6.64 -8.02 -10.08
C SER A 72 7.14 -9.36 -10.64
N ASP A 73 6.53 -9.80 -11.76
CA ASP A 73 6.92 -11.07 -12.40
C ASP A 73 8.38 -11.07 -12.87
N SER A 74 8.94 -9.90 -13.15
CA SER A 74 10.34 -9.69 -13.52
C SER A 74 11.34 -9.86 -12.37
N THR A 75 10.86 -10.01 -11.12
CA THR A 75 11.74 -10.25 -9.98
C THR A 75 12.27 -11.69 -9.98
N ASP A 76 13.54 -11.86 -9.60
CA ASP A 76 14.17 -13.16 -9.42
C ASP A 76 13.39 -14.04 -8.43
N ASP A 77 13.23 -15.32 -8.76
CA ASP A 77 12.53 -16.27 -7.91
C ASP A 77 13.28 -16.55 -6.60
N GLU A 78 14.61 -16.44 -6.58
CA GLU A 78 15.40 -16.54 -5.34
C GLU A 78 14.99 -15.46 -4.33
N ILE A 79 14.78 -14.23 -4.79
CA ILE A 79 14.33 -13.11 -3.96
C ILE A 79 12.92 -13.37 -3.43
N LYS A 80 12.02 -13.86 -4.29
CA LYS A 80 10.64 -14.19 -3.89
C LYS A 80 10.64 -15.28 -2.81
N ASP A 81 11.45 -16.32 -2.97
CA ASP A 81 11.57 -17.42 -2.01
C ASP A 81 12.17 -16.96 -0.69
N ASN A 82 13.21 -16.11 -0.71
CA ASN A 82 13.79 -15.51 0.48
C ASN A 82 12.75 -14.73 1.28
N ILE A 83 11.98 -13.86 0.63
CA ILE A 83 10.90 -13.09 1.28
C ILE A 83 9.86 -14.03 1.88
N ASN A 84 9.37 -15.01 1.09
CA ASN A 84 8.38 -15.97 1.57
C ASN A 84 8.87 -16.76 2.80
N SER A 85 10.18 -17.00 2.91
CA SER A 85 10.78 -17.65 4.08
C SER A 85 10.88 -16.75 5.32
N ILE A 86 10.96 -15.43 5.14
CA ILE A 86 11.10 -14.43 6.21
C ILE A 86 9.73 -14.04 6.78
N LEU A 87 8.70 -13.91 5.95
CA LEU A 87 7.36 -13.42 6.37
C LEU A 87 6.78 -14.16 7.60
N PRO A 88 6.85 -15.51 7.71
CA PRO A 88 6.34 -16.21 8.88
C PRO A 88 7.12 -15.89 10.17
N LYS A 89 8.42 -15.59 10.05
CA LYS A 89 9.33 -15.34 11.18
C LYS A 89 9.13 -13.95 11.76
N ILE A 90 8.78 -12.96 10.94
CA ILE A 90 8.47 -11.58 11.38
C ILE A 90 7.33 -11.55 12.42
N ARG A 91 6.41 -12.53 12.35
CA ARG A 91 5.32 -12.65 13.33
C ARG A 91 5.81 -12.89 14.76
N GLN A 92 6.96 -13.54 14.89
CA GLN A 92 7.55 -13.93 16.17
C GLN A 92 8.59 -12.91 16.64
N ASP A 93 9.20 -12.18 15.70
CA ASP A 93 10.23 -11.20 15.97
C ASP A 93 10.14 -10.03 14.98
N LYS A 94 9.71 -8.87 15.46
CA LYS A 94 9.58 -7.65 14.65
C LYS A 94 10.95 -7.12 14.21
N GLU A 95 12.05 -7.46 14.88
CA GLU A 95 13.39 -7.03 14.47
C GLU A 95 13.81 -7.67 13.14
N LEU A 96 13.22 -8.82 12.79
CA LEU A 96 13.38 -9.43 11.46
C LEU A 96 12.76 -8.63 10.32
N TYR A 97 11.98 -7.57 10.62
CA TYR A 97 11.57 -6.61 9.61
C TYR A 97 12.78 -5.89 8.99
N VAL A 98 13.85 -5.66 9.74
CA VAL A 98 15.09 -5.06 9.20
C VAL A 98 15.63 -5.95 8.07
N LYS A 99 15.65 -7.27 8.26
CA LYS A 99 16.08 -8.22 7.22
C LYS A 99 15.16 -8.20 6.00
N LEU A 100 13.84 -8.11 6.21
CA LEU A 100 12.91 -7.97 5.08
C LEU A 100 13.17 -6.68 4.29
N ARG A 101 13.45 -5.57 4.99
CA ARG A 101 13.77 -4.29 4.36
C ARG A 101 15.07 -4.37 3.57
N GLU A 102 16.10 -5.01 4.12
CA GLU A 102 17.38 -5.27 3.43
C GLU A 102 17.18 -6.09 2.15
N GLU A 103 16.43 -7.20 2.22
CA GLU A 103 16.10 -8.04 1.05
C GLU A 103 15.27 -7.31 -0.01
N LEU A 104 14.58 -6.25 0.38
CA LEU A 104 13.75 -5.42 -0.52
C LEU A 104 14.42 -4.10 -0.89
N GLU A 105 15.63 -3.82 -0.41
CA GLU A 105 16.29 -2.52 -0.61
C GLU A 105 16.52 -2.22 -2.10
N TRP A 106 16.82 -3.24 -2.90
CA TRP A 106 16.94 -3.13 -4.36
C TRP A 106 15.67 -2.62 -5.03
N ALA A 107 14.50 -2.87 -4.44
CA ALA A 107 13.21 -2.44 -4.97
C ALA A 107 12.85 -1.00 -4.56
N VAL A 108 13.57 -0.38 -3.62
CA VAL A 108 13.22 0.91 -2.97
C VAL A 108 13.53 2.14 -3.82
N ASP A 109 14.01 1.98 -5.06
CA ASP A 109 14.11 3.14 -5.95
C ASP A 109 12.74 3.84 -6.04
N SER A 110 12.72 5.15 -5.78
CA SER A 110 11.48 5.91 -5.51
C SER A 110 10.52 6.01 -6.70
N GLY A 111 10.91 5.51 -7.87
CA GLY A 111 10.05 5.31 -9.04
C GLY A 111 9.54 3.88 -9.24
N SER A 112 10.05 2.90 -8.49
CA SER A 112 9.74 1.48 -8.65
C SER A 112 8.36 1.12 -8.08
N ILE A 113 7.68 0.22 -8.78
CA ILE A 113 6.43 -0.43 -8.37
C ILE A 113 6.60 -1.94 -8.27
N ASP A 114 7.83 -2.40 -7.98
CA ASP A 114 8.19 -3.82 -7.91
C ASP A 114 7.41 -4.59 -6.84
N ILE A 115 7.00 -3.92 -5.76
CA ILE A 115 6.02 -4.49 -4.83
C ILE A 115 4.61 -4.26 -5.39
N PHE A 116 4.12 -5.20 -6.21
CA PHE A 116 2.84 -5.10 -6.89
C PHE A 116 1.65 -5.02 -5.92
N ASN A 117 1.61 -5.90 -4.92
CA ASN A 117 0.64 -5.80 -3.83
C ASN A 117 1.10 -6.51 -2.55
N ILE A 118 0.52 -6.09 -1.43
CA ILE A 118 0.72 -6.72 -0.13
C ILE A 118 -0.61 -7.15 0.47
N GLU A 119 -0.59 -8.26 1.21
CA GLU A 119 -1.71 -8.69 2.05
C GLU A 119 -1.29 -8.65 3.52
N VAL A 120 -2.12 -8.03 4.34
CA VAL A 120 -1.85 -7.86 5.77
C VAL A 120 -3.10 -8.15 6.60
N TYR A 121 -2.89 -8.53 7.86
CA TYR A 121 -3.93 -8.67 8.86
C TYR A 121 -3.64 -7.73 10.03
N VAL A 122 -4.48 -6.73 10.22
CA VAL A 122 -4.36 -5.73 11.29
C VAL A 122 -5.76 -5.29 11.69
N PHE A 123 -5.96 -4.77 12.90
CA PHE A 123 -7.28 -4.34 13.40
C PHE A 123 -8.38 -5.41 13.25
N LYS A 124 -7.99 -6.69 13.39
CA LYS A 124 -8.87 -7.87 13.22
C LYS A 124 -9.50 -7.97 11.82
N THR A 125 -8.83 -7.48 10.79
CA THR A 125 -9.34 -7.47 9.41
C THR A 125 -8.20 -7.70 8.42
N ARG A 126 -8.51 -8.36 7.30
CA ARG A 126 -7.57 -8.56 6.19
C ARG A 126 -7.66 -7.38 5.23
N TYR A 127 -6.52 -6.90 4.79
CA TYR A 127 -6.39 -5.84 3.80
C TYR A 127 -5.48 -6.30 2.67
N GLN A 128 -5.84 -5.92 1.45
CA GLN A 128 -4.97 -6.03 0.29
C GLN A 128 -4.73 -4.64 -0.27
N ILE A 129 -3.46 -4.29 -0.51
CA ILE A 129 -3.03 -2.96 -0.94
C ILE A 129 -2.17 -3.12 -2.17
N PHE A 130 -2.50 -2.37 -3.22
CA PHE A 130 -1.85 -2.48 -4.52
C PHE A 130 -0.99 -1.25 -4.81
N SER A 131 0.07 -1.42 -5.61
CA SER A 131 0.99 -0.34 -5.99
C SER A 131 0.30 0.79 -6.74
N ASN A 132 -0.81 0.49 -7.43
CA ASN A 132 -1.65 1.51 -8.03
C ASN A 132 -2.50 2.29 -7.00
N GLY A 133 -2.31 2.14 -5.69
CA GLY A 133 -3.06 2.89 -4.68
C GLY A 133 -4.48 2.41 -4.46
N ILE A 134 -4.79 1.15 -4.81
CA ILE A 134 -6.06 0.50 -4.47
C ILE A 134 -5.94 -0.22 -3.12
N ILE A 135 -6.98 -0.12 -2.30
CA ILE A 135 -7.18 -0.85 -1.06
C ILE A 135 -8.43 -1.70 -1.19
N ASN A 136 -8.35 -2.98 -0.88
CA ASN A 136 -9.48 -3.91 -0.87
C ASN A 136 -9.70 -4.45 0.54
N SER A 137 -10.82 -4.06 1.16
CA SER A 137 -11.30 -4.56 2.45
C SER A 137 -12.67 -4.00 2.78
N SER A 138 -13.41 -4.64 3.69
CA SER A 138 -14.67 -4.10 4.24
C SER A 138 -14.46 -2.91 5.17
N LYS A 139 -13.26 -2.72 5.74
CA LYS A 139 -12.93 -1.63 6.68
C LYS A 139 -11.82 -0.72 6.18
N MET A 140 -11.83 -0.40 4.89
CA MET A 140 -10.74 0.36 4.25
C MET A 140 -10.44 1.72 4.90
N ASP A 141 -11.45 2.39 5.46
CA ASP A 141 -11.27 3.68 6.14
C ASP A 141 -10.34 3.55 7.36
N GLU A 142 -10.43 2.44 8.11
CA GLU A 142 -9.56 2.21 9.26
C GLU A 142 -8.09 2.02 8.83
N MET A 143 -7.86 1.31 7.72
CA MET A 143 -6.52 1.14 7.15
C MET A 143 -5.98 2.45 6.55
N PHE A 144 -6.85 3.20 5.89
CA PHE A 144 -6.50 4.49 5.32
C PHE A 144 -6.07 5.48 6.39
N GLU A 145 -6.91 5.72 7.39
CA GLU A 145 -6.67 6.75 8.42
C GLU A 145 -5.51 6.39 9.35
N LYS A 146 -5.39 5.12 9.77
CA LYS A 146 -4.43 4.73 10.80
C LYS A 146 -3.05 4.33 10.26
N VAL A 147 -2.97 3.91 8.99
CA VAL A 147 -1.72 3.35 8.43
C VAL A 147 -1.28 4.14 7.20
N ILE A 148 -2.11 4.20 6.15
CA ILE A 148 -1.67 4.72 4.85
C ILE A 148 -1.55 6.24 4.86
N LEU A 149 -2.52 6.96 5.42
CA LEU A 149 -2.55 8.42 5.43
C LEU A 149 -1.35 9.03 6.18
N PRO A 150 -0.93 8.53 7.37
CA PRO A 150 0.30 8.97 8.02
C PRO A 150 1.55 8.77 7.17
N VAL A 151 1.69 7.61 6.51
CA VAL A 151 2.82 7.30 5.62
C VAL A 151 2.87 8.28 4.44
N LEU A 152 1.75 8.46 3.75
CA LEU A 152 1.68 9.34 2.60
C LEU A 152 1.91 10.82 2.99
N ARG A 153 1.37 11.27 4.13
CA ARG A 153 1.62 12.63 4.62
C ARG A 153 3.10 12.87 4.89
N LYS A 154 3.77 11.92 5.55
CA LYS A 154 5.22 12.00 5.79
C LYS A 154 5.99 12.06 4.47
N TYR A 155 5.65 11.20 3.51
CA TYR A 155 6.32 11.13 2.21
C TYR A 155 6.13 12.39 1.36
N PHE A 156 4.91 12.91 1.25
CA PHE A 156 4.62 14.07 0.41
C PHE A 156 4.92 15.42 1.05
N ASN A 157 5.10 15.50 2.38
CA ASN A 157 5.49 16.73 3.07
C ASN A 157 7.01 16.84 3.29
N ALA A 158 7.76 15.74 3.17
CA ALA A 158 9.21 15.73 3.28
C ALA A 158 9.92 16.13 1.96
N ARG A 159 9.16 16.36 0.89
CA ARG A 159 9.62 16.79 -0.44
C ARG A 159 9.05 18.17 -0.76
#